data_AF-A0A2S5CG56-F1
#
_entry.id   AF-A0A2S5CG56-F1
#
_cell.length_a   1.000
_cell.length_b   1.000
_cell.length_c   1.000
_cell.angle_alpha   90.00
_cell.angle_beta   90.00
_cell.angle_gamma   90.00
#
_symmetry.space_group_name_H-M   'P 1'
#
loop_
_entity.id
_entity.type
_entity.pdbx_description
1 polymer ?
#
loop_
_entity_poly.entity_id
_entity_poly.type
_entity_poly.pdbx_seq_one_letter_code
_entity_poly.pdbx_strand_id
1 'polypeptide(L)'
;MSKLVYGDVLENMTQPFITLSEPACGAGGMVLAFVNEMLKKSMNPAEKLFVQCIDIDRLAGFMCYLQLSLWHIPAEVIIGNTLTLNFREVYYTPAYHLMGWNNRLRTRSLTDAISGLFGATDEPETPKPTDDIAYVNQEPEPSESFAIDLELPPIEPMADHKKPKQKKKQKGDSNSGIQADMFDFVIDR
;
A
#
# COMPACT_ATOMS: atom_id res chain seq x y z
N MET A 1 -12.06 3.36 -23.36
CA MET A 1 -10.90 2.45 -23.46
C MET A 1 -10.77 1.55 -22.24
N SER A 2 -10.79 2.07 -21.00
CA SER A 2 -10.68 1.23 -19.78
C SER A 2 -11.69 0.09 -19.71
N LYS A 3 -12.97 0.34 -20.02
CA LYS A 3 -14.01 -0.71 -20.05
C LYS A 3 -13.72 -1.87 -21.03
N LEU A 4 -13.07 -1.59 -22.17
CA LEU A 4 -12.74 -2.62 -23.16
C LEU A 4 -11.58 -3.51 -22.70
N VAL A 5 -10.63 -2.95 -21.95
CA VAL A 5 -9.41 -3.67 -21.53
C VAL A 5 -9.62 -4.40 -20.21
N TYR A 6 -10.39 -3.79 -19.30
CA TYR A 6 -10.51 -4.26 -17.92
C TYR A 6 -11.95 -4.56 -17.49
N GLY A 7 -12.93 -4.51 -18.39
CA GLY A 7 -14.34 -4.80 -18.07
C GLY A 7 -14.49 -6.14 -17.37
N ASP A 8 -13.98 -7.21 -17.99
CA ASP A 8 -14.10 -8.59 -17.51
C ASP A 8 -13.28 -8.84 -16.24
N VAL A 9 -12.08 -8.24 -16.15
CA VAL A 9 -11.19 -8.34 -14.98
C VAL A 9 -11.85 -7.75 -13.75
N LEU A 10 -12.52 -6.60 -13.91
CA LEU A 10 -13.24 -5.94 -12.82
C LEU A 10 -14.54 -6.66 -12.44
N GLU A 11 -15.11 -7.47 -13.33
CA GLU A 11 -16.32 -8.27 -13.05
C GLU A 11 -15.99 -9.56 -12.28
N ASN A 12 -14.88 -10.22 -12.61
CA ASN A 12 -14.50 -11.53 -12.06
C ASN A 12 -13.24 -11.47 -11.19
N MET A 13 -13.11 -10.42 -10.38
CA MET A 13 -11.90 -10.20 -9.58
C MET A 13 -11.82 -11.17 -8.39
N THR A 14 -10.96 -12.18 -8.50
CA THR A 14 -10.62 -13.10 -7.39
C THR A 14 -9.42 -12.63 -6.56
N GLN A 15 -8.58 -11.77 -7.15
CA GLN A 15 -7.37 -11.25 -6.52
C GLN A 15 -7.70 -10.23 -5.41
N PRO A 16 -6.85 -10.09 -4.38
CA PRO A 16 -7.12 -9.17 -3.28
C PRO A 16 -7.15 -7.70 -3.72
N PHE A 17 -6.31 -7.34 -4.70
CA PHE A 17 -6.20 -6.02 -5.32
C PHE A 17 -5.62 -6.14 -6.73
N ILE A 18 -5.77 -5.08 -7.54
CA ILE A 18 -5.20 -4.93 -8.88
C ILE A 18 -3.98 -4.00 -8.79
N THR A 19 -2.93 -4.32 -9.54
CA THR A 19 -1.80 -3.40 -9.79
C THR A 19 -1.90 -2.86 -11.21
N LEU A 20 -1.95 -1.55 -11.38
CA LEU A 20 -1.98 -0.87 -12.67
C LEU A 20 -0.65 -0.15 -12.89
N SER A 21 -0.02 -0.35 -14.05
CA SER A 21 1.21 0.35 -14.43
C SER A 21 0.95 1.27 -15.61
N GLU A 22 1.34 2.53 -15.50
CA GLU A 22 1.25 3.51 -16.58
C GLU A 22 2.63 4.14 -16.87
N PRO A 23 3.33 3.72 -17.94
CA PRO A 23 4.73 4.04 -18.20
C PRO A 23 4.99 5.43 -18.83
N ALA A 24 3.95 6.15 -19.24
CA ALA A 24 4.00 7.52 -19.76
C ALA A 24 2.74 8.26 -19.29
N CYS A 25 2.66 8.48 -17.98
CA CYS A 25 1.39 8.80 -17.33
C CYS A 25 0.82 10.16 -17.71
N GLY A 26 1.64 11.11 -18.15
CA GLY A 26 1.22 12.50 -18.32
C GLY A 26 0.59 13.00 -17.02
N ALA A 27 -0.60 13.60 -17.12
CA ALA A 27 -1.41 13.99 -15.96
C ALA A 27 -2.17 12.85 -15.26
N GLY A 28 -2.01 11.59 -15.69
CA GLY A 28 -2.68 10.42 -15.09
C GLY A 28 -4.09 10.14 -15.60
N GLY A 29 -4.48 10.70 -16.75
CA GLY A 29 -5.85 10.58 -17.27
C GLY A 29 -6.33 9.14 -17.51
N MET A 30 -5.43 8.25 -17.95
CA MET A 30 -5.74 6.83 -18.14
C MET A 30 -6.05 6.12 -16.82
N VAL A 31 -5.30 6.43 -15.77
CA VAL A 31 -5.54 5.90 -14.42
C VAL A 31 -6.87 6.38 -13.88
N LEU A 32 -7.18 7.67 -14.01
CA LEU A 32 -8.48 8.20 -13.57
C LEU A 32 -9.65 7.58 -14.35
N ALA A 33 -9.47 7.34 -15.65
CA ALA A 33 -10.49 6.66 -16.46
C ALA A 33 -10.70 5.20 -16.04
N PHE A 34 -9.65 4.51 -15.58
CA PHE A 34 -9.76 3.18 -15.00
C PHE A 34 -10.47 3.20 -13.64
N VAL A 35 -10.07 4.12 -12.77
CA VAL A 35 -10.70 4.33 -11.45
C VAL A 35 -12.19 4.66 -11.58
N ASN A 36 -12.57 5.48 -12.56
CA ASN A 36 -13.98 5.76 -12.82
C ASN A 36 -14.78 4.50 -13.17
N GLU A 37 -14.20 3.56 -13.92
CA GLU A 37 -14.86 2.27 -14.20
C GLU A 37 -14.93 1.37 -12.95
N MET A 38 -13.91 1.38 -12.08
CA MET A 38 -13.98 0.68 -10.80
C MET A 38 -15.11 1.22 -9.91
N LEU A 39 -15.23 2.55 -9.83
CA LEU A 39 -16.27 3.21 -9.04
C LEU A 39 -17.68 2.89 -9.55
N LYS A 40 -17.88 2.81 -10.87
CA LYS A 40 -19.15 2.36 -11.48
C LYS A 40 -19.52 0.92 -11.09
N LYS A 41 -18.54 0.11 -10.73
CA LYS A 41 -18.70 -1.27 -10.26
C LYS A 41 -18.70 -1.38 -8.72
N SER A 42 -18.85 -0.25 -8.02
CA SER A 42 -18.86 -0.16 -6.55
C SER A 42 -17.60 -0.73 -5.88
N MET A 43 -16.46 -0.75 -6.57
CA MET A 43 -15.17 -1.13 -5.99
C MET A 43 -14.43 0.08 -5.47
N ASN A 44 -13.94 0.00 -4.23
CA ASN A 44 -13.12 1.04 -3.61
C ASN A 44 -11.69 1.01 -4.19
N PRO A 45 -11.28 2.02 -4.99
CA PRO A 45 -9.94 2.06 -5.58
C PRO A 45 -8.85 2.13 -4.52
N ALA A 46 -9.12 2.80 -3.39
CA ALA A 46 -8.13 2.96 -2.34
C ALA A 46 -7.69 1.62 -1.74
N GLU A 47 -8.60 0.65 -1.65
CA GLU A 47 -8.33 -0.68 -1.08
C GLU A 47 -7.97 -1.73 -2.13
N LYS A 48 -8.48 -1.58 -3.35
CA LYS A 48 -8.47 -2.60 -4.40
C LYS A 48 -7.56 -2.28 -5.57
N LEU A 49 -6.92 -1.12 -5.60
CA LEU A 49 -6.02 -0.71 -6.68
C LEU A 49 -4.72 -0.19 -6.09
N PHE A 50 -3.58 -0.57 -6.67
CA PHE A 50 -2.31 0.12 -6.53
C PHE A 50 -1.84 0.57 -7.91
N VAL A 51 -1.32 1.80 -8.03
CA VAL A 51 -0.90 2.35 -9.32
C VAL A 51 0.58 2.70 -9.31
N GLN A 52 1.31 2.23 -10.32
CA GLN A 52 2.64 2.73 -10.66
C GLN A 52 2.51 3.65 -11.87
N CYS A 53 2.96 4.89 -11.73
CA CYS A 53 2.99 5.87 -12.81
C CYS A 53 4.43 6.28 -13.07
N ILE A 54 4.82 6.37 -14.34
CA ILE A 54 6.14 6.82 -14.75
C ILE A 54 5.98 7.92 -15.80
N ASP A 55 6.75 9.00 -15.68
CA ASP A 55 6.88 10.00 -16.73
C ASP A 55 8.30 10.56 -16.82
N ILE A 56 8.72 10.93 -18.03
CA ILE A 56 10.02 11.54 -18.28
C ILE A 56 10.04 13.02 -17.89
N ASP A 57 8.90 13.69 -17.92
CA ASP A 57 8.75 15.08 -17.49
C ASP A 57 8.32 15.15 -16.01
N ARG A 58 9.07 15.94 -15.24
CA ARG A 58 8.83 16.17 -13.82
C ARG A 58 7.51 16.90 -13.58
N LEU A 59 7.15 17.85 -14.43
CA LEU A 59 5.90 18.60 -14.31
C LEU A 59 4.68 17.70 -14.58
N ALA A 60 4.75 16.89 -15.65
CA ALA A 60 3.75 15.86 -15.94
C ALA A 60 3.57 14.90 -14.76
N GLY A 61 4.66 14.33 -14.23
CA GLY A 61 4.59 13.45 -13.08
C GLY A 61 3.93 14.11 -11.86
N PHE A 62 4.21 15.38 -11.56
CA PHE A 62 3.53 16.06 -10.45
C PHE A 62 2.06 16.38 -10.69
N MET A 63 1.65 16.65 -11.94
CA MET A 63 0.23 16.72 -12.26
C MET A 63 -0.47 15.39 -11.93
N CYS A 64 0.13 14.26 -12.33
CA CYS A 64 -0.37 12.94 -11.97
C CYS A 64 -0.41 12.73 -10.45
N TYR A 65 0.67 13.05 -9.75
CA TYR A 65 0.76 12.92 -8.29
C TYR A 65 -0.36 13.66 -7.56
N LEU A 66 -0.63 14.91 -7.96
CA LEU A 66 -1.71 15.72 -7.36
C LEU A 66 -3.07 15.09 -7.61
N GLN A 67 -3.37 14.69 -8.85
CA GLN A 67 -4.65 14.05 -9.18
C GLN A 67 -4.88 12.77 -8.36
N LEU A 68 -3.88 11.90 -8.29
CA LEU A 68 -3.98 10.64 -7.55
C LEU A 68 -4.09 10.87 -6.03
N SER A 69 -3.37 11.86 -5.50
CA SER A 69 -3.46 12.23 -4.09
C SER A 69 -4.85 12.75 -3.72
N LEU A 70 -5.42 13.63 -4.54
CA LEU A 70 -6.75 14.22 -4.32
C LEU A 70 -7.88 13.20 -4.44
N TRP A 71 -7.72 12.22 -5.33
CA TRP A 71 -8.67 11.12 -5.49
C TRP A 71 -8.48 9.98 -4.48
N HIS A 72 -7.54 10.14 -3.53
CA HIS A 72 -7.21 9.14 -2.53
C HIS A 72 -6.82 7.78 -3.15
N ILE A 73 -6.08 7.82 -4.26
CA ILE A 73 -5.58 6.63 -4.96
C ILE A 73 -4.16 6.33 -4.48
N PRO A 74 -3.89 5.12 -3.96
CA PRO A 74 -2.56 4.70 -3.55
C PRO A 74 -1.69 4.46 -4.80
N ALA A 75 -0.62 5.24 -4.90
CA ALA A 75 0.24 5.19 -6.06
C ALA A 75 1.68 5.54 -5.74
N GLU A 76 2.57 5.05 -6.59
CA GLU A 76 3.93 5.55 -6.73
C GLU A 76 4.07 6.25 -8.07
N VAL A 77 4.61 7.47 -8.04
CA VAL A 77 4.86 8.29 -9.21
C VAL A 77 6.37 8.46 -9.36
N ILE A 78 6.90 7.97 -10.46
CA ILE A 78 8.32 7.88 -10.74
C ILE A 78 8.66 8.86 -11.85
N ILE A 79 9.66 9.71 -11.62
CA ILE A 79 10.20 10.60 -12.64
C ILE A 79 11.40 9.93 -13.27
N GLY A 80 11.31 9.56 -14.55
CA GLY A 80 12.36 8.84 -15.23
C GLY A 80 12.03 8.40 -16.65
N ASN A 81 13.02 7.80 -17.31
CA ASN A 81 12.84 7.26 -18.64
C ASN A 81 12.49 5.77 -18.55
N THR A 82 11.25 5.44 -18.91
CA THR A 82 10.74 4.07 -18.86
C THR A 82 11.42 3.13 -19.87
N LEU A 83 11.91 3.65 -21.00
CA LEU A 83 12.61 2.83 -22.01
C LEU A 83 14.03 2.46 -21.57
N THR A 84 14.73 3.37 -20.88
CA THR A 84 16.10 3.11 -20.39
C THR A 84 16.14 2.63 -18.95
N LEU A 85 14.99 2.58 -18.27
CA LEU A 85 14.86 2.28 -16.84
C LEU A 85 15.72 3.18 -15.95
N ASN A 86 15.99 4.41 -16.41
CA ASN A 86 16.72 5.41 -15.63
C ASN A 86 15.72 6.27 -14.84
N PHE A 87 15.58 5.94 -13.56
CA PHE A 87 14.67 6.62 -12.64
C PHE A 87 15.43 7.61 -11.76
N ARG A 88 14.88 8.82 -11.60
CA ARG A 88 15.50 9.94 -10.88
C ARG A 88 14.85 10.19 -9.54
N GLU A 89 13.52 10.19 -9.49
CA GLU A 89 12.75 10.55 -8.30
C GLU A 89 11.54 9.61 -8.17
N VAL A 90 11.10 9.35 -6.93
CA VAL A 90 9.92 8.53 -6.63
C VAL A 90 9.09 9.25 -5.57
N TYR A 91 7.79 9.36 -5.81
CA TYR A 91 6.82 10.03 -4.96
C TYR A 91 5.65 9.11 -4.64
N TYR A 92 5.37 8.90 -3.36
CA TYR A 92 4.24 8.09 -2.91
C TYR A 92 3.07 8.98 -2.51
N THR A 93 1.86 8.65 -2.97
CA THR A 93 0.66 9.40 -2.58
C THR A 93 0.32 9.20 -1.10
N PRO A 94 -0.43 10.12 -0.45
CA PRO A 94 -0.82 9.94 0.94
C PRO A 94 -1.57 8.62 1.21
N ALA A 95 -2.45 8.20 0.28
CA ALA A 95 -3.20 6.94 0.38
C ALA A 95 -2.28 5.71 0.44
N TYR A 96 -1.12 5.74 -0.24
CA TYR A 96 -0.13 4.67 -0.17
C TYR A 96 0.31 4.40 1.28
N HIS A 97 0.62 5.48 2.01
CA HIS A 97 1.06 5.39 3.39
C HIS A 97 -0.09 5.05 4.35
N LEU A 98 -1.22 5.75 4.24
CA LEU A 98 -2.36 5.59 5.15
C LEU A 98 -2.93 4.17 5.14
N MET A 99 -2.85 3.48 4.01
CA MET A 99 -3.44 2.15 3.84
C MET A 99 -2.42 1.01 3.91
N GLY A 100 -1.17 1.33 4.27
CA GLY A 100 -0.11 0.35 4.47
C GLY A 100 0.25 -0.43 3.22
N TRP A 101 0.22 0.19 2.04
CA TRP A 101 0.42 -0.49 0.75
C TRP A 101 1.79 -1.14 0.61
N ASN A 102 2.80 -0.59 1.29
CA ASN A 102 4.13 -1.19 1.33
C ASN A 102 4.09 -2.65 1.86
N ASN A 103 3.28 -2.91 2.89
CA ASN A 103 3.10 -4.26 3.43
C ASN A 103 2.27 -5.13 2.49
N ARG A 104 1.19 -4.58 1.91
CA ARG A 104 0.31 -5.32 0.98
C ARG A 104 1.08 -5.83 -0.24
N LEU A 105 1.89 -4.97 -0.85
CA LEU A 105 2.73 -5.32 -2.00
C LEU A 105 3.80 -6.33 -1.63
N ARG A 106 4.46 -6.18 -0.48
CA ARG A 106 5.45 -7.14 0.01
C ARG A 106 4.84 -8.51 0.26
N THR A 107 3.70 -8.58 0.95
CA THR A 107 2.99 -9.84 1.20
C THR A 107 2.62 -10.51 -0.12
N ARG A 108 2.11 -9.76 -1.10
CA ARG A 108 1.78 -10.30 -2.42
C ARG A 108 3.01 -10.89 -3.13
N SER A 109 4.12 -10.15 -3.17
CA SER A 109 5.37 -10.62 -3.78
C SER A 109 5.90 -11.89 -3.12
N LEU A 110 5.79 -12.00 -1.79
CA LEU A 110 6.17 -13.21 -1.06
C LEU A 110 5.26 -14.38 -1.41
N THR A 111 3.94 -14.19 -1.42
CA THR A 111 2.98 -15.24 -1.81
C THR A 111 3.24 -15.71 -3.24
N ASP A 112 3.50 -14.80 -4.18
CA ASP A 112 3.80 -15.13 -5.57
C ASP A 112 5.14 -15.91 -5.68
N ALA A 113 6.16 -15.51 -4.94
CA ALA A 113 7.45 -16.21 -4.91
C ALA A 113 7.35 -17.61 -4.29
N ILE A 114 6.61 -17.76 -3.18
CA ILE A 114 6.35 -19.04 -2.53
C ILE A 114 5.57 -19.96 -3.48
N SER A 115 4.50 -19.46 -4.09
CA SER A 115 3.71 -20.22 -5.07
C SER A 115 4.57 -20.71 -6.25
N GLY A 116 5.47 -19.85 -6.75
CA GLY A 116 6.43 -20.21 -7.80
C GLY A 116 7.46 -21.25 -7.37
N LEU A 117 7.86 -21.29 -6.10
CA LEU A 117 8.82 -22.27 -5.58
C LEU A 117 8.18 -23.63 -5.31
N PHE A 118 6.94 -23.64 -4.81
CA PHE A 118 6.20 -24.87 -4.49
C PHE A 118 5.45 -25.45 -5.69
N GLY A 119 5.52 -24.81 -6.87
CA GLY A 119 5.02 -25.35 -8.13
C GLY A 119 3.55 -25.72 -8.05
N ALA A 120 2.68 -24.71 -7.94
CA ALA A 120 1.22 -24.82 -8.10
C ALA A 120 0.65 -26.20 -7.72
N THR A 121 0.57 -26.49 -6.43
CA THR A 121 -0.53 -27.36 -5.99
C THR A 121 -1.78 -26.56 -6.29
N ASP A 122 -2.60 -27.04 -7.23
CA ASP A 122 -4.00 -26.65 -7.35
C ASP A 122 -4.58 -26.45 -5.94
N GLU A 123 -5.40 -25.40 -5.76
CA GLU A 123 -6.09 -25.15 -4.49
C GLU A 123 -6.65 -26.47 -3.96
N PRO A 124 -6.46 -26.81 -2.66
CA PRO A 124 -7.25 -27.88 -2.09
C PRO A 124 -8.71 -27.45 -2.25
N GLU A 125 -9.46 -28.12 -3.13
CA GLU A 125 -10.91 -28.00 -3.18
C GLU A 125 -11.41 -28.19 -1.75
N THR A 126 -11.88 -27.12 -1.12
CA THR A 126 -12.64 -27.26 0.11
C THR A 126 -13.83 -28.12 -0.25
N PRO A 127 -14.00 -29.33 0.32
CA PRO A 127 -15.18 -30.11 0.03
C PRO A 127 -16.37 -29.26 0.45
N LYS A 128 -17.23 -28.91 -0.54
CA LYS A 128 -18.51 -28.28 -0.26
C LYS A 128 -19.22 -29.14 0.79
N PRO A 129 -19.80 -28.55 1.85
CA PRO A 129 -20.63 -29.32 2.76
C PRO A 129 -21.76 -29.95 1.93
N THR A 130 -21.71 -31.26 1.76
CA THR A 130 -22.86 -32.03 1.29
C THR A 130 -23.85 -32.09 2.45
N ASP A 131 -25.08 -31.65 2.22
CA ASP A 131 -26.14 -31.42 3.21
C ASP A 131 -26.65 -32.67 3.98
N ASP A 132 -25.90 -33.78 4.03
CA ASP A 132 -26.40 -35.09 4.50
C ASP A 132 -25.67 -35.67 5.72
N ILE A 133 -25.28 -34.85 6.69
CA ILE A 133 -24.89 -35.37 8.02
C ILE A 133 -25.71 -34.68 9.10
N ALA A 134 -26.71 -35.42 9.61
CA ALA A 134 -27.46 -35.06 10.81
C ALA A 134 -26.50 -34.97 12.00
N TYR A 135 -26.34 -33.76 12.56
CA TYR A 135 -25.63 -33.59 13.82
C TYR A 135 -26.54 -33.95 14.99
N VAL A 136 -26.17 -35.04 15.66
CA VAL A 136 -26.65 -35.45 16.98
C VAL A 136 -26.33 -34.34 17.99
N ASN A 137 -27.33 -33.88 18.74
CA ASN A 137 -27.15 -32.96 19.86
C ASN A 137 -26.40 -33.68 20.98
N GLN A 138 -25.17 -33.25 21.25
CA GLN A 138 -24.49 -33.58 22.49
C GLN A 138 -23.89 -32.30 23.05
N GLU A 139 -24.44 -31.83 24.16
CA GLU A 139 -23.96 -30.65 24.89
C GLU A 139 -22.55 -30.94 25.45
N PRO A 140 -21.58 -30.02 25.32
CA PRO A 140 -20.22 -30.25 25.80
C PRO A 140 -20.09 -29.98 27.31
N GLU A 141 -19.57 -30.98 28.03
CA GLU A 141 -19.08 -30.88 29.42
C GLU A 141 -17.88 -29.91 29.53
N PRO A 142 -17.68 -29.22 30.68
CA PRO A 142 -16.67 -28.19 30.82
C PRO A 142 -15.27 -28.80 30.97
N SER A 143 -14.36 -28.47 30.04
CA SER A 143 -12.96 -28.89 30.08
C SER A 143 -12.04 -27.81 30.64
N GLU A 144 -11.08 -28.28 31.43
CA GLU A 144 -10.20 -27.55 32.35
C GLU A 144 -9.31 -26.49 31.67
N SER A 145 -9.09 -25.39 32.39
CA SER A 145 -8.15 -24.33 32.01
C SER A 145 -6.71 -24.83 32.04
N PHE A 146 -6.08 -24.95 30.86
CA PHE A 146 -4.63 -25.06 30.76
C PHE A 146 -4.00 -23.66 30.84
N ALA A 147 -3.36 -23.35 31.97
CA ALA A 147 -2.48 -22.20 32.09
C ALA A 147 -1.20 -22.47 31.29
N ILE A 148 -0.87 -21.58 30.35
CA ILE A 148 0.44 -21.56 29.69
C ILE A 148 1.32 -20.62 30.51
N ASP A 149 2.29 -21.18 31.22
CA ASP A 149 3.35 -20.42 31.88
C ASP A 149 4.21 -19.75 30.81
N LEU A 150 4.00 -18.44 30.63
CA LEU A 150 4.81 -17.59 29.75
C LEU A 150 6.03 -17.08 30.53
N GLU A 151 7.06 -17.90 30.64
CA GLU A 151 8.32 -17.47 31.25
C GLU A 151 9.13 -16.65 30.23
N LEU A 152 9.05 -15.33 30.39
CA LEU A 152 9.83 -14.35 29.62
C LEU A 152 11.33 -14.48 29.97
N PRO A 153 12.24 -14.52 28.98
CA PRO A 153 13.67 -14.53 29.26
C PRO A 153 14.11 -13.22 29.96
N PRO A 154 15.14 -13.26 30.82
CA PRO A 154 15.63 -12.06 31.51
C PRO A 154 16.12 -11.00 30.52
N ILE A 155 15.70 -9.75 30.73
CA ILE A 155 16.21 -8.59 30.01
C ILE A 155 17.64 -8.35 30.47
N GLU A 156 18.62 -8.54 29.58
CA GLU A 156 20.00 -8.13 29.84
C GLU A 156 20.07 -6.59 29.99
N PRO A 157 20.78 -6.05 30.99
CA PRO A 157 20.91 -4.61 31.14
C PRO A 157 21.71 -4.01 29.98
N MET A 158 21.16 -2.96 29.38
CA MET A 158 21.82 -2.20 28.32
C MET A 158 23.18 -1.66 28.77
N ALA A 159 24.22 -1.94 27.99
CA ALA A 159 25.54 -1.39 28.19
C ALA A 159 25.51 0.15 28.09
N ASP A 160 26.15 0.81 29.07
CA ASP A 160 26.32 2.26 29.13
C ASP A 160 27.01 2.81 27.88
N HIS A 161 26.23 3.43 26.98
CA HIS A 161 26.79 4.30 25.96
C HIS A 161 27.39 5.54 26.62
N LYS A 162 28.73 5.58 26.71
CA LYS A 162 29.49 6.79 27.05
C LYS A 162 29.04 7.96 26.17
N LYS A 163 28.41 8.96 26.81
CA LYS A 163 28.02 10.22 26.17
C LYS A 163 29.24 10.87 25.48
N PRO A 164 29.13 11.28 24.20
CA PRO A 164 30.21 12.01 23.53
C PRO A 164 30.41 13.39 24.18
N LYS A 165 31.68 13.76 24.39
CA LYS A 165 32.12 15.01 25.03
C LYS A 165 31.72 16.22 24.18
N GLN A 166 31.03 17.18 24.81
CA GLN A 166 30.74 18.51 24.23
C GLN A 166 32.04 19.31 24.01
N LYS A 167 32.31 19.76 22.78
CA LYS A 167 33.29 20.82 22.49
C LYS A 167 32.57 22.18 22.50
N LYS A 168 33.18 23.16 23.20
CA LYS A 168 32.64 24.51 23.42
C LYS A 168 32.55 25.35 22.14
N LYS A 169 31.50 26.19 22.13
CA LYS A 169 31.09 27.25 21.19
C LYS A 169 32.22 28.07 20.53
N GLN A 170 32.02 28.40 19.26
CA GLN A 170 32.32 29.72 18.72
C GLN A 170 31.02 30.39 18.25
N LYS A 171 30.95 31.69 18.52
CA LYS A 171 29.78 32.58 18.49
C LYS A 171 29.82 33.35 17.17
N GLY A 172 28.72 33.36 16.42
CA GLY A 172 28.57 34.14 15.20
C GLY A 172 27.09 34.41 14.95
N ASP A 173 26.72 35.67 15.07
CA ASP A 173 25.35 36.19 15.07
C ASP A 173 24.76 36.27 13.65
N SER A 174 23.44 36.02 13.52
CA SER A 174 22.45 36.92 12.89
C SER A 174 21.22 36.16 12.37
N ASN A 175 20.18 36.16 13.21
CA ASN A 175 18.77 36.45 12.92
C ASN A 175 18.28 36.48 11.45
N SER A 176 17.40 35.54 11.09
CA SER A 176 16.18 35.84 10.32
C SER A 176 15.20 34.66 10.44
N GLY A 177 14.23 34.82 11.34
CA GLY A 177 13.03 33.99 11.35
C GLY A 177 12.16 34.29 10.14
N ILE A 178 11.54 33.26 9.58
CA ILE A 178 10.18 33.30 9.04
C ILE A 178 9.55 31.97 9.43
N GLN A 179 8.42 32.14 10.11
CA GLN A 179 7.61 31.19 10.82
C GLN A 179 6.67 30.48 9.83
N ALA A 180 6.23 29.29 10.23
CA ALA A 180 5.22 28.49 9.56
C ALA A 180 3.98 29.30 9.21
N ASP A 181 3.44 29.11 8.01
CA ASP A 181 2.02 29.25 7.65
C ASP A 181 1.79 28.64 6.24
N MET A 182 1.40 27.37 6.18
CA MET A 182 0.96 26.70 4.94
C MET A 182 -0.30 25.84 5.18
N PHE A 183 -1.16 26.27 6.10
CA PHE A 183 -2.43 25.60 6.43
C PHE A 183 -3.57 26.58 6.73
N ASP A 184 -3.66 27.71 6.02
CA ASP A 184 -4.89 28.52 5.99
C ASP A 184 -5.64 28.31 4.67
N PHE A 185 -6.36 27.19 4.62
CA PHE A 185 -7.39 26.93 3.60
C PHE A 185 -8.72 27.48 4.14
N VAL A 186 -8.92 28.78 3.98
CA VAL A 186 -10.23 29.42 4.20
C VAL A 186 -11.16 28.97 3.08
N ILE A 187 -12.10 28.10 3.43
CA ILE A 187 -13.27 27.76 2.62
C ILE A 187 -14.21 28.96 2.68
N ASP A 188 -14.29 29.73 1.60
CA ASP A 188 -15.40 30.66 1.41
C ASP A 188 -16.58 29.89 0.78
N ARG A 189 -17.76 30.12 1.37
CA ARG A 189 -19.01 29.37 1.15
C ARG A 189 -19.63 29.59 -0.22
#